data_AF-A0A7W0Q2V3-F1
#
_entry.id   AF-A0A7W0Q2V3-F1
#
_cell.length_a   1.000
_cell.length_b   1.000
_cell.length_c   1.000
_cell.angle_alpha   90.00
_cell.angle_beta   90.00
_cell.angle_gamma   90.00
#
_symmetry.space_group_name_H-M   'P 1'
#
loop_
_entity.id
_entity.type
_entity.pdbx_description
1 polymer ?
#
loop_
_entity_poly.entity_id
_entity_poly.type
_entity_poly.pdbx_seq_one_letter_code
_entity_poly.pdbx_strand_id
1 'polypeptide(L)'
;MLVTTPTHRPLDRPRLSVSADGAVAAVVERARVVVVDLATGDTVSEIAADTLAEDFEVAWLGSPPRLLVLARHEAHTTAHLVDVQESRSIAEIRLQTPMRLFAAVGVHALVIGAQSAAVLTAAENHVTPYQFPARTRPNVAGAAAAQFVVALPGVIEEWDPHSRMPKRRLRMPRPITISALGGSDRVVWMVAQQDPSRIEVLPLINRGQPKVHDLPEPIAAVASHPRSDVIACIGAETGRLYAIDLDGRTRLRVIVPHGLDHVEAAALVVGRSLGVLAAQQGRPIVVVPLDDREREVATVTAIAAPAVAAPVLAEELADEPPRPSTLGEGPEPAPPPQVEARATPASFPPALRLTEPEVPQVAPASGSGPRTKLAERFAAVRERRLASLGSPQPVPSAAVAVQGAAAAFRIEQRMAERSAWRDDCVAWARAAIAGTLDTPPPVIPVLDALAAEYRLAPELVPALVLIYGAHLAGEPGVAPVDVARILGGRWDEALARGELAARGVIELEQSRVRFVAAVERDLDGRP
;
A
#
# COMPACT_ATOMS: atom_id res chain seq x y z
N MET A 1 2.99 -5.65 -20.59
CA MET A 1 3.20 -4.21 -20.34
C MET A 1 4.60 -3.86 -20.83
N LEU A 2 4.74 -2.85 -21.70
CA LEU A 2 6.05 -2.30 -21.99
C LEU A 2 6.55 -1.63 -20.71
N VAL A 3 7.71 -2.04 -20.22
CA VAL A 3 8.35 -1.42 -19.07
C VAL A 3 8.82 -0.04 -19.54
N THR A 4 8.02 0.99 -19.28
CA THR A 4 8.46 2.38 -19.42
C THR A 4 9.61 2.56 -18.44
N THR A 5 10.82 2.71 -18.99
CA THR A 5 12.01 2.98 -18.17
C THR A 5 11.96 4.46 -17.83
N PRO A 6 11.85 4.84 -16.55
CA PRO A 6 11.82 6.24 -16.21
C PRO A 6 13.12 6.92 -16.61
N THR A 7 13.02 8.17 -17.05
CA THR A 7 14.15 8.88 -17.64
C THR A 7 15.04 9.57 -16.61
N HIS A 8 14.54 9.76 -15.39
CA HIS A 8 15.23 10.47 -14.32
C HIS A 8 16.51 9.76 -13.88
N ARG A 9 17.58 10.55 -13.68
CA ARG A 9 18.90 10.09 -13.20
C ARG A 9 19.25 10.85 -11.92
N PRO A 10 19.29 10.18 -10.75
CA PRO A 10 19.61 10.86 -9.50
C PRO A 10 21.01 11.46 -9.53
N LEU A 11 21.15 12.70 -9.10
CA LEU A 11 22.45 13.40 -9.07
C LEU A 11 23.28 13.01 -7.84
N ASP A 12 22.62 12.71 -6.72
CA ASP A 12 23.21 12.26 -5.46
C ASP A 12 22.79 10.82 -5.16
N ARG A 13 23.35 10.23 -4.08
CA ARG A 13 22.87 8.94 -3.54
C ARG A 13 21.37 9.06 -3.23
N PRO A 14 20.50 8.37 -3.97
CA PRO A 14 19.05 8.59 -3.86
C PRO A 14 18.49 7.95 -2.58
N ARG A 15 17.37 8.48 -2.10
CA ARG A 15 16.38 7.69 -1.34
C ARG A 15 15.08 7.65 -2.14
N LEU A 16 14.33 6.56 -2.02
CA LEU A 16 13.10 6.36 -2.77
C LEU A 16 11.91 6.21 -1.82
N SER A 17 10.77 6.78 -2.20
CA SER A 17 9.49 6.59 -1.52
C SER A 17 8.37 6.54 -2.57
N VAL A 18 7.51 5.53 -2.52
CA VAL A 18 6.43 5.31 -3.50
C VAL A 18 5.09 5.57 -2.84
N SER A 19 4.16 6.19 -3.57
CA SER A 19 2.81 6.44 -3.06
C SER A 19 2.07 5.13 -2.81
N ALA A 20 1.10 5.15 -1.89
CA ALA A 20 0.39 3.93 -1.48
C ALA A 20 -0.45 3.26 -2.60
N ASP A 21 -0.74 4.00 -3.67
CA ASP A 21 -1.41 3.53 -4.88
C ASP A 21 -0.43 3.12 -6.01
N GLY A 22 0.88 3.31 -5.80
CA GLY A 22 1.92 3.02 -6.76
C GLY A 22 1.91 3.91 -8.01
N ALA A 23 1.18 5.04 -8.00
CA ALA A 23 1.08 5.92 -9.15
C ALA A 23 2.31 6.81 -9.33
N VAL A 24 2.89 7.29 -8.23
CA VAL A 24 4.03 8.22 -8.25
C VAL A 24 5.13 7.77 -7.28
N ALA A 25 6.36 8.17 -7.57
CA ALA A 25 7.51 7.99 -6.70
C ALA A 25 8.23 9.30 -6.45
N ALA A 26 8.73 9.47 -5.23
CA ALA A 26 9.63 10.54 -4.85
C ALA A 26 11.07 10.00 -4.85
N VAL A 27 11.92 10.63 -5.65
CA VAL A 27 13.36 10.44 -5.67
C VAL A 27 13.99 11.59 -4.89
N VAL A 28 14.49 11.27 -3.70
CA VAL A 28 15.07 12.24 -2.76
C VAL A 28 16.56 12.34 -3.04
N GLU A 29 16.99 13.52 -3.50
CA GLU A 29 18.39 13.89 -3.71
C GLU A 29 18.88 14.75 -2.53
N ARG A 30 20.07 15.36 -2.58
CA ARG A 30 20.52 16.25 -1.49
C ARG A 30 19.90 17.64 -1.55
N ALA A 31 19.57 18.13 -2.74
CA ALA A 31 19.10 19.51 -2.93
C ALA A 31 17.61 19.62 -3.32
N ARG A 32 16.96 18.49 -3.63
CA ARG A 32 15.58 18.46 -4.14
C ARG A 32 14.93 17.10 -3.97
N VAL A 33 13.62 17.09 -4.14
CA VAL A 33 12.82 15.88 -4.36
C VAL A 33 12.26 15.93 -5.78
N VAL A 34 12.53 14.89 -6.55
CA VAL A 34 11.98 14.72 -7.90
C VAL A 34 10.82 13.74 -7.83
N VAL A 35 9.64 14.15 -8.27
CA VAL A 35 8.46 13.29 -8.33
C VAL A 35 8.32 12.74 -9.75
N VAL A 36 8.24 11.42 -9.85
CA VAL A 36 8.16 10.68 -11.12
C VAL A 36 6.81 9.97 -11.19
N ASP A 37 6.10 10.11 -12.30
CA ASP A 37 4.94 9.27 -12.64
C ASP A 37 5.45 7.88 -13.03
N LEU A 38 5.03 6.85 -12.32
CA LEU A 38 5.52 5.49 -12.54
C LEU A 38 4.90 4.81 -13.76
N ALA A 39 3.78 5.32 -14.28
CA ALA A 39 3.18 4.80 -15.50
C ALA A 39 3.90 5.32 -16.74
N THR A 40 4.20 6.62 -16.79
CA THR A 40 4.88 7.22 -17.95
C THR A 40 6.41 7.18 -17.83
N GLY A 41 6.93 7.20 -16.60
CA GLY A 41 8.35 7.35 -16.31
C GLY A 41 8.85 8.79 -16.39
N ASP A 42 7.93 9.76 -16.51
CA ASP A 42 8.26 11.18 -16.63
C ASP A 42 8.34 11.85 -15.26
N THR A 43 9.20 12.85 -15.16
CA THR A 43 9.21 13.78 -14.02
C THR A 43 7.98 14.68 -14.08
N VAL A 44 7.15 14.65 -13.04
CA VAL A 44 5.93 15.47 -12.94
C VAL A 44 6.12 16.72 -12.09
N SER A 45 7.04 16.67 -11.12
CA SER A 45 7.30 17.81 -10.22
C SER A 45 8.73 17.75 -9.69
N GLU A 46 9.31 18.92 -9.46
CA GLU A 46 10.56 19.08 -8.73
C GLU A 46 10.32 20.03 -7.55
N ILE A 47 10.62 19.56 -6.35
CA ILE A 47 10.43 20.29 -5.10
C ILE A 47 11.82 20.59 -4.54
N ALA A 48 12.15 21.88 -4.42
CA ALA A 48 13.42 22.29 -3.81
C ALA A 48 13.46 21.87 -2.33
N ALA A 49 14.59 21.33 -1.88
CA ALA A 49 14.82 21.06 -0.48
C ALA A 49 15.37 22.31 0.21
N ASP A 50 15.10 22.46 1.51
CA ASP A 50 15.75 23.48 2.32
C ASP A 50 17.25 23.15 2.44
N THR A 51 18.09 23.99 1.84
CA THR A 51 19.54 23.81 1.83
C THR A 51 20.20 24.07 3.19
N LEU A 52 19.46 24.66 4.14
CA LEU A 52 19.89 24.86 5.53
C LEU A 52 19.53 23.67 6.43
N ALA A 53 18.77 22.70 5.93
CA ALA A 53 18.50 21.46 6.66
C ALA A 53 19.74 20.55 6.64
N GLU A 54 20.01 19.88 7.76
CA GLU A 54 21.06 18.87 7.85
C GLU A 54 20.72 17.63 7.01
N ASP A 55 19.43 17.31 6.96
CA ASP A 55 18.86 16.17 6.26
C ASP A 55 17.37 16.41 6.04
N PHE A 56 16.78 15.69 5.10
CA PHE A 56 15.33 15.68 4.94
C PHE A 56 14.80 14.31 4.55
N GLU A 57 13.63 13.96 5.05
CA GLU A 57 12.98 12.67 4.80
C GLU A 57 11.60 12.92 4.21
N VAL A 58 11.09 11.98 3.40
CA VAL A 58 9.79 12.15 2.72
C VAL A 58 8.87 10.96 2.94
N ALA A 59 7.57 11.24 3.03
CA ALA A 59 6.50 10.24 3.08
C ALA A 59 5.33 10.66 2.21
N TRP A 60 4.61 9.67 1.67
CA TRP A 60 3.34 9.90 1.00
C TRP A 60 2.19 9.78 1.99
N LEU A 61 1.27 10.75 1.98
CA LEU A 61 0.10 10.80 2.85
C LEU A 61 -1.18 11.02 2.06
N GLY A 62 -2.26 10.36 2.49
CA GLY A 62 -3.63 10.56 2.01
C GLY A 62 -3.93 9.99 0.62
N SER A 63 -5.17 10.23 0.19
CA SER A 63 -5.67 9.99 -1.17
C SER A 63 -6.54 11.21 -1.54
N PRO A 64 -6.15 12.03 -2.54
CA PRO A 64 -4.99 11.89 -3.43
C PRO A 64 -3.65 11.96 -2.67
N PRO A 65 -2.57 11.34 -3.21
CA PRO A 65 -1.28 11.29 -2.56
C PRO A 65 -0.65 12.69 -2.46
N ARG A 66 -0.27 13.06 -1.25
CA ARG A 66 0.45 14.31 -0.94
C ARG A 66 1.80 13.97 -0.34
N LEU A 67 2.80 14.80 -0.64
CA LEU A 67 4.14 14.56 -0.17
C LEU A 67 4.38 15.32 1.13
N LEU A 68 4.61 14.60 2.22
CA LEU A 68 5.18 15.16 3.44
C LEU A 68 6.70 15.24 3.27
N VAL A 69 7.27 16.43 3.42
CA VAL A 69 8.71 16.68 3.44
C VAL A 69 9.09 17.14 4.84
N LEU A 70 9.95 16.38 5.53
CA LEU A 70 10.51 16.75 6.83
C LEU A 70 11.92 17.28 6.66
N ALA A 71 12.12 18.58 6.81
CA ALA A 71 13.43 19.21 6.86
C ALA A 71 13.93 19.23 8.31
N ARG A 72 15.06 18.56 8.60
CA ARG A 72 15.63 18.47 9.94
C ARG A 72 16.80 19.43 10.07
N HIS A 73 16.72 20.29 11.08
CA HIS A 73 17.78 21.21 11.49
C HIS A 73 18.31 20.78 12.86
N GLU A 74 19.45 21.34 13.27
CA GLU A 74 20.09 21.06 14.55
C GLU A 74 19.13 21.22 15.76
N ALA A 75 18.29 22.26 15.73
CA ALA A 75 17.41 22.60 16.85
C ALA A 75 15.93 22.21 16.67
N HIS A 76 15.49 21.92 15.45
CA HIS A 76 14.05 21.73 15.15
C HIS A 76 13.84 20.95 13.85
N THR A 77 12.61 20.53 13.60
CA THR A 77 12.20 19.96 12.30
C THR A 77 11.06 20.78 11.74
N THR A 78 11.12 21.12 10.46
CA THR A 78 10.02 21.74 9.71
C THR A 78 9.35 20.67 8.85
N ALA A 79 8.04 20.59 8.92
CA ALA A 79 7.24 19.65 8.16
C ALA A 79 6.40 20.42 7.14
N HIS A 80 6.62 20.15 5.85
CA HIS A 80 5.85 20.70 4.75
C HIS A 80 4.95 19.61 4.16
N LEU A 81 3.66 19.89 4.02
CA LEU A 81 2.75 19.07 3.23
C LEU A 81 2.64 19.70 1.86
N VAL A 82 3.05 18.98 0.82
CA VAL A 82 3.16 19.49 -0.55
C VAL A 82 2.12 18.82 -1.44
N ASP A 83 1.40 19.66 -2.19
CA ASP A 83 0.63 19.20 -3.34
C ASP A 83 1.59 18.97 -4.50
N VAL A 84 1.74 17.73 -4.93
CA VAL A 84 2.68 17.37 -6.00
C VAL A 84 2.18 17.76 -7.39
N GLN A 85 0.87 17.92 -7.58
CA GLN A 85 0.30 18.34 -8.86
C GLN A 85 0.50 19.84 -9.06
N GLU A 86 0.27 20.61 -8.01
CA GLU A 86 0.45 22.06 -8.03
C GLU A 86 1.88 22.50 -7.67
N SER A 87 2.74 21.57 -7.25
CA SER A 87 4.11 21.83 -6.77
C SER A 87 4.18 22.92 -5.70
N ARG A 88 3.16 22.98 -4.81
CA ARG A 88 3.03 24.02 -3.78
C ARG A 88 2.93 23.43 -2.38
N SER A 89 3.52 24.13 -1.41
CA SER A 89 3.29 23.83 0.01
C SER A 89 1.84 24.19 0.37
N ILE A 90 1.10 23.20 0.86
CA ILE A 90 -0.26 23.31 1.37
C ILE A 90 -0.22 23.81 2.82
N ALA A 91 0.66 23.22 3.62
CA ALA A 91 0.74 23.45 5.05
C ALA A 91 2.18 23.31 5.53
N GLU A 92 2.51 24.08 6.55
CA GLU A 92 3.81 24.06 7.20
C GLU A 92 3.62 24.09 8.71
N ILE A 93 4.34 23.22 9.41
CA ILE A 93 4.45 23.28 10.87
C ILE A 93 5.91 23.11 11.29
N ARG A 94 6.23 23.69 12.44
CA ARG A 94 7.53 23.55 13.09
C ARG A 94 7.42 22.69 14.34
N LEU A 95 8.18 21.59 14.37
CA LEU A 95 8.35 20.74 15.54
C LEU A 95 9.54 21.26 16.35
N GLN A 96 9.34 21.45 17.65
CA GLN A 96 10.31 22.12 18.54
C GLN A 96 11.63 21.36 18.74
N THR A 97 11.73 20.11 18.30
CA THR A 97 12.92 19.27 18.43
C THR A 97 13.21 18.58 17.10
N PRO A 98 14.48 18.22 16.82
CA PRO A 98 14.82 17.42 15.65
C PRO A 98 14.16 16.05 15.73
N MET A 99 13.37 15.72 14.71
CA MET A 99 12.67 14.45 14.56
C MET A 99 12.98 13.82 13.21
N ARG A 100 12.92 12.49 13.17
CA ARG A 100 13.05 11.69 11.95
C ARG A 100 11.74 10.98 11.64
N LEU A 101 11.47 10.78 10.36
CA LEU A 101 10.36 9.98 9.85
C LEU A 101 10.68 8.49 10.02
N PHE A 102 9.76 7.75 10.63
CA PHE A 102 9.89 6.30 10.77
C PHE A 102 8.83 5.52 9.98
N ALA A 103 7.59 6.02 9.91
CA ALA A 103 6.52 5.34 9.21
C ALA A 103 5.45 6.32 8.70
N ALA A 104 4.73 5.94 7.65
CA ALA A 104 3.56 6.64 7.15
C ALA A 104 2.45 5.64 6.82
N VAL A 105 1.22 5.92 7.26
CA VAL A 105 0.01 5.14 6.96
C VAL A 105 -1.18 6.06 6.76
N GLY A 106 -1.86 5.93 5.63
CA GLY A 106 -3.00 6.79 5.28
C GLY A 106 -2.60 8.26 5.36
N VAL A 107 -3.30 9.04 6.19
CA VAL A 107 -3.03 10.47 6.40
C VAL A 107 -2.06 10.77 7.56
N HIS A 108 -1.47 9.73 8.17
CA HIS A 108 -0.64 9.86 9.36
C HIS A 108 0.83 9.53 9.08
N ALA A 109 1.74 10.32 9.65
CA ALA A 109 3.17 10.02 9.71
C ALA A 109 3.65 9.94 11.16
N LEU A 110 4.40 8.90 11.50
CA LEU A 110 5.06 8.77 12.79
C LEU A 110 6.47 9.33 12.69
N VAL A 111 6.74 10.33 13.53
CA VAL A 111 8.04 10.97 13.66
C VAL A 111 8.60 10.76 15.07
N ILE A 112 9.89 10.50 15.17
CA ILE A 112 10.56 10.18 16.45
C ILE A 112 11.81 11.05 16.57
N GLY A 113 11.93 11.76 17.68
CA GLY A 113 13.09 12.56 18.05
C GLY A 113 13.92 11.94 19.18
N ALA A 114 14.90 12.70 19.67
CA ALA A 114 15.79 12.24 20.74
C ALA A 114 15.07 11.98 22.07
N GLN A 115 13.98 12.70 22.36
CA GLN A 115 13.28 12.64 23.65
C GLN A 115 11.78 12.33 23.55
N SER A 116 11.19 12.48 22.35
CA SER A 116 9.75 12.36 22.16
C SER A 116 9.43 11.70 20.82
N ALA A 117 8.17 11.30 20.67
CA ALA A 117 7.61 10.86 19.40
C ALA A 117 6.28 11.59 19.19
N ALA A 118 5.97 11.90 17.93
CA ALA A 118 4.75 12.57 17.54
C ALA A 118 4.16 11.91 16.30
N VAL A 119 2.85 12.01 16.15
CA VAL A 119 2.15 11.64 14.91
C VAL A 119 1.70 12.93 14.25
N LEU A 120 2.08 13.10 12.98
CA LEU A 120 1.63 14.17 12.13
C LEU A 120 0.40 13.69 11.36
N THR A 121 -0.71 14.40 11.46
CA THR A 121 -1.94 14.10 10.72
C THR A 121 -2.14 15.15 9.66
N ALA A 122 -2.07 14.73 8.40
CA ALA A 122 -2.36 15.57 7.26
C ALA A 122 -3.88 15.66 7.05
N ALA A 123 -4.38 16.88 6.91
CA ALA A 123 -5.73 17.17 6.44
C ALA A 123 -5.64 17.91 5.10
N GLU A 124 -6.77 18.45 4.63
CA GLU A 124 -6.85 19.10 3.32
C GLU A 124 -5.91 20.31 3.19
N ASN A 125 -5.80 21.15 4.22
CA ASN A 125 -5.07 22.42 4.17
C ASN A 125 -4.14 22.63 5.39
N HIS A 126 -3.98 21.61 6.24
CA HIS A 126 -3.19 21.72 7.45
C HIS A 126 -2.54 20.40 7.84
N VAL A 127 -1.51 20.47 8.68
CA VAL A 127 -0.91 19.32 9.35
C VAL A 127 -1.02 19.56 10.85
N THR A 128 -1.58 18.61 11.58
CA THR A 128 -1.67 18.68 13.05
C THR A 128 -0.77 17.65 13.71
N PRO A 129 0.18 18.06 14.56
CA PRO A 129 0.94 17.14 15.38
C PRO A 129 0.15 16.74 16.62
N TYR A 130 0.27 15.49 17.06
CA TYR A 130 -0.08 15.09 18.42
C TYR A 130 1.00 14.18 19.01
N GLN A 131 1.14 14.20 20.33
CA GLN A 131 2.15 13.38 21.02
C GLN A 131 1.79 11.90 20.93
N PHE A 132 2.74 11.06 20.51
CA PHE A 132 2.53 9.62 20.48
C PHE A 132 2.34 9.09 21.90
N PRO A 133 1.19 8.46 22.24
CA PRO A 133 0.79 8.21 23.62
C PRO A 133 1.42 6.94 24.23
N ALA A 134 2.69 6.67 23.89
CA ALA A 134 3.48 5.63 24.54
C ALA A 134 4.30 6.23 25.69
N ARG A 135 4.43 5.47 26.78
CA ARG A 135 5.25 5.86 27.94
C ARG A 135 6.74 5.84 27.64
N THR A 136 7.13 5.03 26.66
CA THR A 136 8.51 4.84 26.20
C THR A 136 8.60 5.21 24.74
N ARG A 137 9.67 5.91 24.36
CA ARG A 137 9.95 6.23 22.96
C ARG A 137 10.17 4.93 22.17
N PRO A 138 9.56 4.76 20.98
CA PRO A 138 9.90 3.66 20.11
C PRO A 138 11.34 3.74 19.60
N ASN A 139 11.99 2.60 19.46
CA ASN A 139 13.35 2.51 18.91
C ASN A 139 13.35 2.48 17.38
N VAL A 140 12.37 1.77 16.82
CA VAL A 140 12.11 1.67 15.39
C VAL A 140 10.61 1.51 15.19
N ALA A 141 10.12 1.92 14.03
CA ALA A 141 8.75 1.72 13.63
C ALA A 141 8.67 1.49 12.12
N GLY A 142 7.55 0.91 11.70
CA GLY A 142 7.20 0.73 10.30
C GLY A 142 5.70 0.78 10.09
N ALA A 143 5.29 0.67 8.84
CA ALA A 143 3.88 0.60 8.46
C ALA A 143 3.41 -0.86 8.38
N ALA A 144 2.17 -1.13 8.79
CA ALA A 144 1.45 -2.37 8.52
C ALA A 144 -0.04 -2.10 8.32
N ALA A 145 -0.54 -2.37 7.12
CA ALA A 145 -1.88 -1.96 6.69
C ALA A 145 -2.17 -0.47 7.01
N ALA A 146 -3.19 -0.19 7.82
CA ALA A 146 -3.56 1.15 8.28
C ALA A 146 -2.99 1.50 9.67
N GLN A 147 -1.96 0.79 10.13
CA GLN A 147 -1.42 0.86 11.48
C GLN A 147 0.08 1.10 11.48
N PHE A 148 0.58 1.70 12.56
CA PHE A 148 2.00 1.69 12.85
C PHE A 148 2.35 0.40 13.59
N VAL A 149 3.48 -0.21 13.24
CA VAL A 149 4.12 -1.23 14.09
C VAL A 149 5.31 -0.57 14.74
N VAL A 150 5.37 -0.59 16.07
CA VAL A 150 6.42 0.09 16.84
C VAL A 150 7.15 -0.90 17.74
N ALA A 151 8.48 -0.83 17.76
CA ALA A 151 9.30 -1.58 18.69
C ALA A 151 9.57 -0.75 19.95
N LEU A 152 9.08 -1.24 21.08
CA LEU A 152 9.41 -0.75 22.42
C LEU A 152 10.36 -1.76 23.11
N PRO A 153 11.00 -1.40 24.23
CA PRO A 153 11.83 -2.35 24.97
C PRO A 153 11.08 -3.65 25.34
N GLY A 154 11.44 -4.76 24.69
CA GLY A 154 10.89 -6.10 24.94
C GLY A 154 9.50 -6.40 24.35
N VAL A 155 8.89 -5.46 23.63
CA VAL A 155 7.55 -5.66 23.04
C VAL A 155 7.43 -4.94 21.69
N ILE A 156 6.75 -5.57 20.76
CA ILE A 156 6.29 -4.93 19.52
C ILE A 156 4.80 -4.63 19.68
N GLU A 157 4.38 -3.41 19.37
CA GLU A 157 2.98 -3.00 19.44
C GLU A 157 2.47 -2.60 18.06
N GLU A 158 1.26 -3.05 17.72
CA GLU A 158 0.50 -2.51 16.59
C GLU A 158 -0.38 -1.36 17.11
N TRP A 159 -0.27 -0.19 16.50
CA TRP A 159 -0.90 1.05 16.90
C TRP A 159 -1.81 1.59 15.81
N ASP A 160 -3.04 1.91 16.19
CA ASP A 160 -3.97 2.59 15.32
C ASP A 160 -3.87 4.12 15.55
N PRO A 161 -3.39 4.88 14.56
CA PRO A 161 -3.21 6.32 14.71
C PRO A 161 -4.52 7.11 14.84
N HIS A 162 -5.65 6.54 14.43
CA HIS A 162 -6.95 7.20 14.56
C HIS A 162 -7.48 7.07 15.98
N SER A 163 -7.50 5.86 16.53
CA SER A 163 -7.94 5.62 17.91
C SER A 163 -6.91 6.07 18.96
N ARG A 164 -5.65 6.29 18.55
CA ARG A 164 -4.52 6.61 19.43
C ARG A 164 -4.34 5.56 20.52
N MET A 165 -4.57 4.29 20.18
CA MET A 165 -4.47 3.16 21.10
C MET A 165 -3.71 1.98 20.46
N PRO A 166 -2.99 1.18 21.27
CA PRO A 166 -2.40 -0.06 20.79
C PRO A 166 -3.51 -1.10 20.56
N LYS A 167 -3.56 -1.67 19.36
CA LYS A 167 -4.48 -2.75 18.99
C LYS A 167 -3.96 -4.11 19.40
N ARG A 168 -2.65 -4.34 19.27
CA ARG A 168 -2.01 -5.62 19.58
C ARG A 168 -0.67 -5.40 20.24
N ARG A 169 -0.27 -6.36 21.09
CA ARG A 169 1.05 -6.41 21.72
C ARG A 169 1.65 -7.79 21.54
N LEU A 170 2.83 -7.84 20.94
CA LEU A 170 3.62 -9.05 20.73
C LEU A 170 4.82 -9.00 21.68
N ARG A 171 4.81 -9.82 22.73
CA ARG A 171 5.91 -9.88 23.69
C ARG A 171 7.06 -10.68 23.09
N MET A 172 8.26 -10.11 23.15
CA MET A 172 9.45 -10.81 22.69
C MET A 172 9.94 -11.77 23.78
N PRO A 173 10.38 -12.99 23.43
CA PRO A 173 10.90 -13.94 24.41
C PRO A 173 12.19 -13.46 25.05
N ARG A 174 12.97 -12.63 24.33
CA ARG A 174 14.19 -11.99 24.81
C ARG A 174 14.22 -10.54 24.34
N PRO A 175 14.78 -9.60 25.13
CA PRO A 175 15.05 -8.25 24.64
C PRO A 175 16.03 -8.32 23.47
N ILE A 176 15.60 -7.85 22.30
CA ILE A 176 16.43 -7.74 21.09
C ILE A 176 16.39 -6.29 20.59
N THR A 177 17.45 -5.86 19.94
CA THR A 177 17.51 -4.53 19.33
C THR A 177 17.07 -4.68 17.89
N ILE A 178 15.93 -4.09 17.53
CA ILE A 178 15.36 -4.19 16.20
C ILE A 178 15.89 -3.02 15.36
N SER A 179 16.49 -3.32 14.21
CA SER A 179 17.04 -2.32 13.28
C SER A 179 16.05 -1.91 12.18
N ALA A 180 15.17 -2.83 11.77
CA ALA A 180 14.09 -2.57 10.83
C ALA A 180 12.83 -3.34 11.22
N LEU A 181 11.67 -2.73 10.99
CA LEU A 181 10.37 -3.25 11.39
C LEU A 181 9.32 -2.83 10.36
N GLY A 182 8.33 -3.68 10.11
CA GLY A 182 7.17 -3.36 9.29
C GLY A 182 6.18 -4.51 9.28
N GLY A 183 5.20 -4.45 8.39
CA GLY A 183 4.24 -5.53 8.26
C GLY A 183 3.16 -5.30 7.22
N SER A 184 2.17 -6.17 7.28
CA SER A 184 0.91 -6.13 6.55
C SER A 184 -0.25 -6.38 7.51
N ASP A 185 -1.45 -6.57 6.98
CA ASP A 185 -2.60 -7.06 7.76
C ASP A 185 -2.41 -8.50 8.28
N ARG A 186 -1.51 -9.27 7.68
CA ARG A 186 -1.31 -10.70 7.93
C ARG A 186 -0.07 -11.01 8.75
N VAL A 187 0.99 -10.20 8.64
CA VAL A 187 2.28 -10.48 9.30
C VAL A 187 2.93 -9.21 9.83
N VAL A 188 3.70 -9.35 10.90
CA VAL A 188 4.74 -8.37 11.29
C VAL A 188 6.08 -8.99 10.97
N TRP A 189 7.01 -8.23 10.40
CA TRP A 189 8.38 -8.68 10.16
C TRP A 189 9.37 -7.75 10.84
N MET A 190 10.53 -8.28 11.20
CA MET A 190 11.60 -7.51 11.82
C MET A 190 12.99 -8.01 11.41
N VAL A 191 13.96 -7.11 11.49
CA VAL A 191 15.40 -7.42 11.38
C VAL A 191 16.06 -7.06 12.71
N ALA A 192 16.77 -8.01 13.30
CA ALA A 192 17.50 -7.79 14.55
C ALA A 192 18.92 -7.26 14.26
N GLN A 193 19.41 -6.37 15.11
CA GLN A 193 20.79 -5.85 14.99
C GLN A 193 21.84 -6.96 15.22
N GLN A 194 21.50 -7.98 16.01
CA GLN A 194 22.38 -9.10 16.31
C GLN A 194 22.53 -10.09 15.16
N ASP A 195 21.56 -10.13 14.24
CA ASP A 195 21.55 -11.00 13.08
C ASP A 195 21.03 -10.21 11.85
N PRO A 196 21.86 -9.31 11.31
CA PRO A 196 21.44 -8.36 10.29
C PRO A 196 21.15 -9.01 8.93
N SER A 197 21.49 -10.28 8.73
CA SER A 197 21.20 -11.08 7.53
C SER A 197 19.84 -11.79 7.60
N ARG A 198 19.11 -11.68 8.70
CA ARG A 198 17.93 -12.49 8.98
C ARG A 198 16.68 -11.64 9.15
N ILE A 199 15.59 -12.11 8.53
CA ILE A 199 14.25 -11.53 8.66
C ILE A 199 13.36 -12.50 9.40
N GLU A 200 12.86 -12.08 10.56
CA GLU A 200 11.89 -12.84 11.34
C GLU A 200 10.48 -12.37 11.04
N VAL A 201 9.57 -13.31 10.76
CA VAL A 201 8.17 -13.04 10.40
C VAL A 201 7.26 -13.63 11.47
N LEU A 202 6.49 -12.77 12.10
CA LEU A 202 5.51 -13.05 13.14
C LEU A 202 4.10 -13.01 12.52
N PRO A 203 3.44 -14.16 12.31
CA PRO A 203 2.11 -14.19 11.73
C PRO A 203 1.07 -13.59 12.70
N LEU A 204 0.21 -12.72 12.16
CA LEU A 204 -0.90 -12.09 12.90
C LEU A 204 -2.19 -12.88 12.79
N ILE A 205 -2.39 -13.57 11.65
CA ILE A 205 -3.57 -14.37 11.34
C ILE A 205 -3.10 -15.81 11.14
N ASN A 206 -3.73 -16.76 11.84
CA ASN A 206 -3.30 -18.15 12.00
C ASN A 206 -1.99 -18.24 12.79
N ARG A 207 -2.04 -18.87 13.98
CA ARG A 207 -0.89 -19.06 14.89
C ARG A 207 0.12 -20.08 14.34
N GLY A 208 0.53 -19.92 13.09
CA GLY A 208 1.63 -20.67 12.50
C GLY A 208 2.93 -20.37 13.24
N GLN A 209 3.91 -21.24 13.06
CA GLN A 209 5.25 -20.98 13.58
C GLN A 209 5.83 -19.72 12.91
N PRO A 210 6.54 -18.86 13.66
CA PRO A 210 7.31 -17.77 13.08
C PRO A 210 8.17 -18.27 11.93
N LYS A 211 8.17 -17.54 10.82
CA LYS A 211 9.00 -17.86 9.66
C LYS A 211 10.29 -17.05 9.72
N VAL A 212 11.32 -17.60 9.10
CA VAL A 212 12.65 -17.01 9.06
C VAL A 212 13.10 -17.01 7.61
N HIS A 213 13.63 -15.88 7.15
CA HIS A 213 14.26 -15.76 5.86
C HIS A 213 15.70 -15.28 6.06
N ASP A 214 16.65 -16.13 5.69
CA ASP A 214 18.08 -15.82 5.75
C ASP A 214 18.54 -15.29 4.38
N LEU A 215 19.25 -14.18 4.38
CA LEU A 215 19.92 -13.60 3.22
C LEU A 215 21.40 -14.01 3.21
N PRO A 216 22.05 -14.05 2.03
CA PRO A 216 23.46 -14.43 1.92
C PRO A 216 24.44 -13.39 2.49
N GLU A 217 23.96 -12.21 2.89
CA GLU A 217 24.76 -11.09 3.40
C GLU A 217 23.91 -10.21 4.34
N PRO A 218 24.51 -9.34 5.18
CA PRO A 218 23.78 -8.40 6.01
C PRO A 218 22.88 -7.45 5.19
N ILE A 219 21.74 -7.07 5.76
CA ILE A 219 20.78 -6.16 5.11
C ILE A 219 21.19 -4.71 5.37
N ALA A 220 21.41 -3.93 4.31
CA ALA A 220 21.63 -2.48 4.41
C ALA A 220 20.31 -1.69 4.48
N ALA A 221 19.30 -2.10 3.72
CA ALA A 221 18.01 -1.43 3.68
C ALA A 221 16.88 -2.42 3.36
N VAL A 222 15.68 -2.13 3.88
CA VAL A 222 14.45 -2.86 3.57
C VAL A 222 13.41 -1.87 3.08
N ALA A 223 12.78 -2.19 1.95
CA ALA A 223 11.60 -1.52 1.46
C ALA A 223 10.40 -2.47 1.57
N SER A 224 9.36 -2.02 2.26
CA SER A 224 8.11 -2.74 2.44
C SER A 224 6.93 -1.89 2.01
N HIS A 225 5.81 -2.53 1.67
CA HIS A 225 4.54 -1.84 1.45
C HIS A 225 3.48 -2.37 2.42
N PRO A 226 2.71 -1.51 3.10
CA PRO A 226 1.77 -1.94 4.15
C PRO A 226 0.65 -2.88 3.67
N ARG A 227 0.41 -2.95 2.35
CA ARG A 227 -0.61 -3.83 1.72
C ARG A 227 -0.03 -5.10 1.07
N SER A 228 1.27 -5.37 1.23
CA SER A 228 1.94 -6.50 0.56
C SER A 228 2.71 -7.36 1.55
N ASP A 229 2.64 -8.67 1.38
CA ASP A 229 3.47 -9.66 2.08
C ASP A 229 4.82 -9.86 1.37
N VAL A 230 5.21 -8.95 0.47
CA VAL A 230 6.51 -8.95 -0.21
C VAL A 230 7.33 -7.79 0.31
N ILE A 231 8.63 -8.02 0.52
CA ILE A 231 9.62 -6.99 0.83
C ILE A 231 10.77 -7.05 -0.16
N ALA A 232 11.40 -5.90 -0.37
CA ALA A 232 12.65 -5.78 -1.11
C ALA A 232 13.78 -5.42 -0.14
N CYS A 233 14.92 -6.10 -0.26
CA CYS A 233 16.09 -5.89 0.60
C CYS A 233 17.31 -5.57 -0.25
N ILE A 234 18.15 -4.65 0.24
CA ILE A 234 19.44 -4.35 -0.35
C ILE A 234 20.53 -4.98 0.52
N GLY A 235 21.39 -5.79 -0.09
CA GLY A 235 22.57 -6.35 0.56
C GLY A 235 23.61 -5.28 0.90
N ALA A 236 24.16 -5.33 2.11
CA ALA A 236 25.08 -4.31 2.61
C ALA A 236 26.48 -4.38 1.99
N GLU A 237 26.90 -5.56 1.52
CA GLU A 237 28.24 -5.77 1.00
C GLU A 237 28.26 -5.64 -0.52
N THR A 238 27.26 -6.22 -1.19
CA THR A 238 27.20 -6.29 -2.66
C THR A 238 26.28 -5.25 -3.28
N GLY A 239 25.39 -4.62 -2.50
CA GLY A 239 24.31 -3.78 -3.03
C GLY A 239 23.32 -4.55 -3.91
N ARG A 240 23.28 -5.89 -3.85
CA ARG A 240 22.30 -6.69 -4.58
C ARG A 240 20.90 -6.50 -4.04
N LEU A 241 19.93 -6.55 -4.94
CA LEU A 241 18.51 -6.47 -4.62
C LEU A 241 17.92 -7.86 -4.47
N TYR A 242 17.27 -8.09 -3.35
CA TYR A 242 16.57 -9.33 -3.04
C TYR A 242 15.08 -9.05 -2.88
N ALA A 243 14.22 -9.95 -3.38
CA ALA A 243 12.79 -9.93 -3.07
C ALA A 243 12.38 -11.19 -2.30
N ILE A 244 11.64 -10.98 -1.22
CA ILE A 244 11.23 -12.02 -0.29
C ILE A 244 9.72 -11.98 -0.14
N ASP A 245 9.10 -13.14 -0.32
CA ASP A 245 7.71 -13.40 0.00
C ASP A 245 7.65 -13.88 1.47
N LEU A 246 7.11 -13.02 2.35
CA LEU A 246 7.01 -13.27 3.80
C LEU A 246 6.07 -14.44 4.13
N ASP A 247 5.19 -14.78 3.20
CA ASP A 247 4.32 -15.94 3.28
C ASP A 247 5.09 -17.25 2.97
N GLY A 248 6.36 -17.16 2.53
CA GLY A 248 7.24 -18.30 2.27
C GLY A 248 6.81 -19.18 1.09
N ARG A 249 5.87 -18.69 0.25
CA ARG A 249 5.40 -19.44 -0.93
C ARG A 249 6.41 -19.37 -2.06
N THR A 250 7.13 -18.26 -2.15
CA THR A 250 8.19 -18.03 -3.13
C THR A 250 9.55 -18.08 -2.45
N ARG A 251 10.54 -18.68 -3.10
CA ARG A 251 11.92 -18.65 -2.62
C ARG A 251 12.49 -17.23 -2.70
N LEU A 252 13.55 -16.95 -1.95
CA LEU A 252 14.35 -15.74 -2.09
C LEU A 252 14.72 -15.54 -3.56
N ARG A 253 14.38 -14.38 -4.14
CA ARG A 253 14.71 -14.02 -5.51
C ARG A 253 15.81 -12.97 -5.51
N VAL A 254 16.87 -13.20 -6.29
CA VAL A 254 17.87 -12.17 -6.59
C VAL A 254 17.40 -11.40 -7.81
N ILE A 255 17.26 -10.09 -7.68
CA ILE A 255 16.83 -9.20 -8.75
C ILE A 255 18.05 -8.47 -9.30
N VAL A 256 18.17 -8.45 -10.63
CA VAL A 256 19.23 -7.73 -11.33
C VAL A 256 18.57 -6.62 -12.17
N PRO A 257 18.43 -5.39 -11.63
CA PRO A 257 17.87 -4.28 -12.39
C PRO A 257 18.78 -3.95 -13.58
N HIS A 258 18.22 -3.93 -14.78
CA HIS A 258 19.01 -3.66 -15.99
C HIS A 258 19.61 -2.25 -15.95
N GLY A 259 20.93 -2.15 -16.17
CA GLY A 259 21.64 -0.88 -16.24
C GLY A 259 22.12 -0.32 -14.90
N LEU A 260 21.88 -1.05 -13.79
CA LEU A 260 22.46 -0.75 -12.48
C LEU A 260 23.58 -1.75 -12.16
N ASP A 261 24.69 -1.23 -11.65
CA ASP A 261 25.84 -2.05 -11.23
C ASP A 261 25.60 -2.62 -9.82
N HIS A 262 25.03 -1.78 -8.95
CA HIS A 262 24.53 -2.09 -7.61
C HIS A 262 23.31 -1.21 -7.31
N VAL A 263 22.51 -1.58 -6.31
CA VAL A 263 21.34 -0.82 -5.89
C VAL A 263 21.67 0.00 -4.65
N GLU A 264 21.46 1.31 -4.70
CA GLU A 264 21.70 2.22 -3.57
C GLU A 264 20.42 2.53 -2.79
N ALA A 265 19.29 2.51 -3.49
CA ALA A 265 17.97 2.65 -2.92
C ALA A 265 16.94 1.81 -3.67
N ALA A 266 15.95 1.32 -2.92
CA ALA A 266 14.85 0.55 -3.44
C ALA A 266 13.55 0.99 -2.76
N ALA A 267 12.43 0.91 -3.48
CA ALA A 267 11.09 1.09 -2.95
C ALA A 267 10.14 0.09 -3.61
N LEU A 268 9.18 -0.43 -2.85
CA LEU A 268 8.15 -1.30 -3.44
C LEU A 268 7.07 -0.48 -4.11
N VAL A 269 6.69 -0.91 -5.30
CA VAL A 269 5.57 -0.38 -6.08
C VAL A 269 4.41 -1.35 -5.95
N VAL A 270 3.30 -0.91 -5.37
CA VAL A 270 2.07 -1.69 -5.25
C VAL A 270 0.94 -0.89 -5.88
N GLY A 271 0.55 -1.26 -7.09
CA GLY A 271 -0.55 -0.64 -7.83
C GLY A 271 -1.28 -1.67 -8.67
N ARG A 272 -1.38 -1.43 -9.98
CA ARG A 272 -1.91 -2.42 -10.94
C ARG A 272 -1.04 -3.68 -11.04
N SER A 273 0.24 -3.56 -10.74
CA SER A 273 1.21 -4.63 -10.64
C SER A 273 2.10 -4.43 -9.42
N LEU A 274 2.71 -5.51 -8.94
CA LEU A 274 3.75 -5.49 -7.93
C LEU A 274 5.11 -5.34 -8.61
N GLY A 275 5.91 -4.40 -8.14
CA GLY A 275 7.25 -4.14 -8.65
C GLY A 275 8.20 -3.59 -7.60
N VAL A 276 9.47 -3.45 -7.98
CA VAL A 276 10.49 -2.73 -7.21
C VAL A 276 11.02 -1.59 -8.06
N LEU A 277 10.97 -0.37 -7.54
CA LEU A 277 11.72 0.75 -8.06
C LEU A 277 13.12 0.71 -7.45
N ALA A 278 14.16 0.67 -8.29
CA ALA A 278 15.56 0.65 -7.90
C ALA A 278 16.30 1.85 -8.48
N ALA A 279 17.26 2.38 -7.72
CA ALA A 279 18.05 3.53 -8.14
C ALA A 279 19.52 3.41 -7.72
N GLN A 280 20.38 4.05 -8.52
CA GLN A 280 21.81 4.24 -8.30
C GLN A 280 22.15 5.66 -8.76
N GLN A 281 23.03 6.35 -8.04
CA GLN A 281 23.53 7.67 -8.44
C GLN A 281 24.05 7.67 -9.89
N GLY A 282 23.66 8.68 -10.67
CA GLY A 282 24.09 8.89 -12.05
C GLY A 282 23.50 7.92 -13.09
N ARG A 283 22.73 6.91 -12.67
CA ARG A 283 22.05 5.96 -13.56
C ARG A 283 20.55 6.27 -13.64
N PRO A 284 19.87 5.93 -14.75
CA PRO A 284 18.41 5.97 -14.80
C PRO A 284 17.81 5.08 -13.72
N ILE A 285 16.75 5.56 -13.06
CA ILE A 285 15.97 4.70 -12.17
C ILE A 285 15.29 3.58 -12.96
N VAL A 286 15.07 2.43 -12.34
CA VAL A 286 14.56 1.23 -13.01
C VAL A 286 13.38 0.65 -12.23
N VAL A 287 12.27 0.35 -12.91
CA VAL A 287 11.14 -0.39 -12.33
C VAL A 287 11.24 -1.84 -12.78
N VAL A 288 11.38 -2.77 -11.82
CA VAL A 288 11.43 -4.21 -12.08
C VAL A 288 10.12 -4.86 -11.64
N PRO A 289 9.35 -5.48 -12.54
CA PRO A 289 8.12 -6.18 -12.15
C PRO A 289 8.43 -7.44 -11.33
N LEU A 290 7.58 -7.73 -10.35
CA LEU A 290 7.69 -8.93 -9.49
C LEU A 290 6.63 -9.99 -9.79
N ASP A 291 5.61 -9.64 -10.58
CA ASP A 291 4.45 -10.49 -10.93
C ASP A 291 4.76 -11.62 -11.92
N ASP A 292 5.97 -11.66 -12.47
CA ASP A 292 6.42 -12.70 -13.40
C ASP A 292 6.65 -14.04 -12.68
N ARG A 293 5.57 -14.63 -12.14
CA ARG A 293 5.53 -16.03 -11.70
C ARG A 293 5.69 -17.01 -12.87
N GLU A 294 5.62 -16.54 -14.12
CA GLU A 294 5.61 -17.39 -15.31
C GLU A 294 6.92 -17.44 -16.10
N ARG A 295 7.97 -16.68 -15.73
CA ARG A 295 9.24 -16.63 -16.51
C ARG A 295 10.41 -17.42 -15.92
N GLU A 296 10.19 -18.18 -14.86
CA GLU A 296 11.24 -19.00 -14.24
C GLU A 296 11.35 -20.38 -14.93
N VAL A 297 11.96 -20.42 -16.12
CA VAL A 297 12.54 -21.65 -16.72
C VAL A 297 14.03 -21.51 -17.04
N ALA A 298 14.64 -20.34 -16.84
CA ALA A 298 16.10 -20.22 -16.92
C ALA A 298 16.69 -20.29 -15.50
N THR A 299 16.80 -21.50 -14.95
CA THR A 299 17.60 -21.76 -13.76
C THR A 299 19.01 -21.25 -14.01
N VAL A 300 19.38 -20.15 -13.37
CA VAL A 300 20.76 -19.70 -13.32
C VAL A 300 21.51 -20.75 -12.51
N THR A 301 22.18 -21.67 -13.22
CA THR A 301 23.18 -22.55 -12.66
C THR A 301 24.12 -21.68 -11.83
N ALA A 302 24.20 -21.98 -10.54
CA ALA A 302 25.01 -21.24 -9.57
C ALA A 302 26.35 -20.85 -10.19
N ILE A 303 26.60 -19.54 -10.32
CA ILE A 303 27.92 -19.03 -10.66
C ILE A 303 28.83 -19.49 -9.52
N ALA A 304 29.64 -20.50 -9.82
CA ALA A 304 30.66 -21.01 -8.94
C ALA A 304 31.50 -19.82 -8.47
N ALA A 305 31.62 -19.67 -7.15
CA ALA A 305 32.54 -18.73 -6.56
C ALA A 305 33.93 -18.90 -7.21
N PRO A 306 34.64 -17.81 -7.55
CA PRO A 306 35.99 -17.94 -8.06
C PRO A 306 36.82 -18.65 -7.01
N ALA A 307 37.34 -19.83 -7.35
CA ALA A 307 38.24 -20.60 -6.52
C ALA A 307 39.49 -19.76 -6.26
N VAL A 308 39.54 -19.10 -5.12
CA VAL A 308 40.78 -18.52 -4.58
C VAL A 308 41.66 -19.70 -4.22
N ALA A 309 42.65 -19.95 -5.07
CA ALA A 309 43.69 -20.93 -4.82
C ALA A 309 44.48 -20.53 -3.58
N ALA A 310 44.21 -21.19 -2.46
CA ALA A 310 45.07 -21.13 -1.28
C ALA A 310 46.30 -22.01 -1.50
N PRO A 311 47.52 -21.55 -1.19
CA PRO A 311 48.70 -22.39 -1.23
C PRO A 311 48.68 -23.36 -0.04
N VAL A 312 48.86 -24.64 -0.35
CA VAL A 312 49.08 -25.70 0.63
C VAL A 312 50.45 -25.47 1.27
N LEU A 313 50.46 -25.11 2.56
CA LEU A 313 51.63 -25.17 3.41
C LEU A 313 51.39 -26.25 4.45
N ALA A 314 52.22 -27.28 4.37
CA ALA A 314 52.30 -28.39 5.30
C ALA A 314 53.05 -27.95 6.55
N GLU A 315 52.43 -28.10 7.71
CA GLU A 315 53.04 -28.13 9.05
C GLU A 315 52.15 -29.04 9.89
N GLU A 316 52.57 -30.29 10.12
CA GLU A 316 53.45 -30.73 11.21
C GLU A 316 52.61 -31.15 12.42
N LEU A 317 52.59 -32.47 12.62
CA LEU A 317 51.98 -33.19 13.73
C LEU A 317 52.53 -32.67 15.07
N ALA A 318 51.64 -32.27 15.97
CA ALA A 318 51.93 -32.20 17.40
C ALA A 318 50.76 -32.79 18.21
N ASP A 319 51.01 -34.00 18.70
CA ASP A 319 50.58 -34.64 19.95
C ASP A 319 49.54 -33.88 20.81
N GLU A 320 48.31 -34.43 20.89
CA GLU A 320 47.31 -34.05 21.89
C GLU A 320 47.08 -35.24 22.87
N PRO A 321 47.25 -35.05 24.19
CA PRO A 321 47.10 -36.13 25.17
C PRO A 321 45.63 -36.46 25.49
N PRO A 322 45.31 -37.71 25.86
CA PRO A 322 43.95 -38.19 25.99
C PRO A 322 43.22 -37.63 27.22
N ARG A 323 41.99 -37.14 27.01
CA ARG A 323 41.07 -36.77 28.11
C ARG A 323 40.38 -38.02 28.67
N PRO A 324 40.20 -38.13 30.00
CA PRO A 324 39.52 -39.25 30.62
C PRO A 324 38.00 -39.21 30.38
N SER A 325 37.46 -40.34 29.92
CA SER A 325 36.03 -40.62 29.85
C SER A 325 35.46 -40.87 31.25
N THR A 326 34.55 -40.00 31.69
CA THR A 326 33.64 -40.30 32.80
C THR A 326 32.31 -40.81 32.23
N LEU A 327 32.18 -42.13 32.19
CA LEU A 327 30.91 -42.85 32.07
C LEU A 327 30.07 -42.58 33.32
N GLY A 328 28.99 -41.82 33.18
CA GLY A 328 27.90 -41.77 34.14
C GLY A 328 26.69 -42.46 33.54
N GLU A 329 26.43 -43.69 34.00
CA GLU A 329 25.16 -44.38 33.82
C GLU A 329 24.03 -43.55 34.45
N GLY A 330 23.09 -43.10 33.62
CA GLY A 330 21.82 -42.52 34.05
C GLY A 330 20.68 -43.47 33.66
N PRO A 331 19.67 -43.65 34.53
CA PRO A 331 18.67 -44.71 34.39
C PRO A 331 17.71 -44.47 33.22
N GLU A 332 17.49 -45.56 32.49
CA GLU A 332 16.57 -45.76 31.38
C GLU A 332 15.13 -45.34 31.75
N PRO A 333 14.50 -44.41 31.01
CA PRO A 333 13.10 -44.04 31.24
C PRO A 333 12.16 -45.11 30.67
N ALA A 334 11.22 -45.55 31.50
CA ALA A 334 10.19 -46.54 31.18
C ALA A 334 9.34 -46.15 29.96
N PRO A 335 8.90 -47.12 29.14
CA PRO A 335 8.05 -46.86 27.98
C PRO A 335 6.64 -46.41 28.41
N PRO A 336 6.01 -45.47 27.66
CA PRO A 336 4.65 -45.04 27.94
C PRO A 336 3.63 -46.15 27.62
N PRO A 337 2.48 -46.19 28.34
CA PRO A 337 1.44 -47.18 28.12
C PRO A 337 0.79 -47.02 26.74
N GLN A 338 0.67 -48.16 26.03
CA GLN A 338 -0.10 -48.26 24.81
C GLN A 338 -1.59 -48.07 25.11
N VAL A 339 -2.17 -47.00 24.57
CA VAL A 339 -3.62 -46.77 24.59
C VAL A 339 -4.20 -47.46 23.36
N GLU A 340 -4.91 -48.57 23.59
CA GLU A 340 -5.75 -49.23 22.59
C GLU A 340 -6.87 -48.29 22.12
N ALA A 341 -6.72 -47.71 20.93
CA ALA A 341 -7.78 -47.00 20.24
C ALA A 341 -8.61 -48.01 19.42
N ARG A 342 -9.68 -48.52 20.02
CA ARG A 342 -10.74 -49.27 19.32
C ARG A 342 -11.85 -48.29 18.95
N ALA A 343 -11.85 -47.81 17.71
CA ALA A 343 -12.96 -47.03 17.15
C ALA A 343 -13.50 -47.73 15.89
N THR A 344 -14.72 -48.24 16.02
CA THR A 344 -15.56 -48.82 14.97
C THR A 344 -15.94 -47.74 13.95
N PRO A 345 -15.83 -47.97 12.64
CA PRO A 345 -16.36 -47.02 11.66
C PRO A 345 -17.89 -47.11 11.62
N ALA A 346 -18.55 -46.01 11.94
CA ALA A 346 -19.99 -45.84 11.74
C ALA A 346 -20.27 -45.75 10.23
N SER A 347 -21.21 -46.59 9.80
CA SER A 347 -21.81 -46.63 8.47
C SER A 347 -22.41 -45.27 8.11
N PHE A 348 -21.98 -44.70 6.98
CA PHE A 348 -22.64 -43.57 6.35
C PHE A 348 -23.89 -44.07 5.59
N PRO A 349 -25.03 -43.37 5.69
CA PRO A 349 -26.19 -43.64 4.84
C PRO A 349 -25.92 -43.22 3.39
N PRO A 350 -26.54 -43.87 2.40
CA PRO A 350 -26.31 -43.58 0.98
C PRO A 350 -26.78 -42.17 0.62
N ALA A 351 -25.95 -41.48 -0.17
CA ALA A 351 -26.22 -40.16 -0.71
C ALA A 351 -27.56 -40.12 -1.45
N LEU A 352 -28.43 -39.20 -1.01
CA LEU A 352 -29.60 -38.75 -1.77
C LEU A 352 -29.09 -38.11 -3.07
N ARG A 353 -29.31 -38.80 -4.20
CA ARG A 353 -29.18 -38.22 -5.53
C ARG A 353 -30.21 -37.10 -5.67
N LEU A 354 -29.75 -35.86 -5.56
CA LEU A 354 -30.48 -34.71 -6.06
C LEU A 354 -30.51 -34.82 -7.59
N THR A 355 -31.71 -35.07 -8.12
CA THR A 355 -32.03 -34.88 -9.53
C THR A 355 -31.77 -33.43 -9.90
N GLU A 356 -30.83 -33.26 -10.83
CA GLU A 356 -30.45 -32.01 -11.48
C GLU A 356 -31.67 -31.46 -12.25
N PRO A 357 -32.16 -30.24 -11.97
CA PRO A 357 -33.22 -29.65 -12.76
C PRO A 357 -32.66 -29.24 -14.13
N GLU A 358 -33.29 -29.76 -15.17
CA GLU A 358 -33.02 -29.45 -16.58
C GLU A 358 -33.13 -27.94 -16.81
N VAL A 359 -31.98 -27.27 -16.98
CA VAL A 359 -31.91 -25.84 -17.30
C VAL A 359 -32.29 -25.68 -18.78
N PRO A 360 -33.33 -24.90 -19.13
CA PRO A 360 -33.64 -24.62 -20.52
C PRO A 360 -32.48 -23.89 -21.18
N GLN A 361 -31.89 -24.49 -22.22
CA GLN A 361 -30.94 -23.79 -23.10
C GLN A 361 -31.67 -22.65 -23.82
N VAL A 362 -31.49 -21.42 -23.33
CA VAL A 362 -31.89 -20.21 -24.05
C VAL A 362 -30.81 -19.87 -25.07
N ALA A 363 -31.20 -19.84 -26.35
CA ALA A 363 -30.34 -19.51 -27.47
C ALA A 363 -29.68 -18.12 -27.31
N PRO A 364 -28.41 -17.93 -27.71
CA PRO A 364 -27.76 -16.63 -27.65
C PRO A 364 -28.39 -15.67 -28.66
N ALA A 365 -29.02 -14.61 -28.16
CA ALA A 365 -29.46 -13.49 -28.97
C ALA A 365 -28.23 -12.67 -29.42
N SER A 366 -27.76 -12.94 -30.64
CA SER A 366 -26.78 -12.12 -31.35
C SER A 366 -27.40 -10.78 -31.74
N GLY A 367 -27.38 -9.82 -30.82
CA GLY A 367 -27.71 -8.42 -31.06
C GLY A 367 -26.46 -7.54 -31.07
N SER A 368 -25.73 -7.51 -32.19
CA SER A 368 -24.65 -6.53 -32.41
C SER A 368 -25.25 -5.16 -32.75
N GLY A 369 -25.69 -4.43 -31.73
CA GLY A 369 -26.05 -3.02 -31.86
C GLY A 369 -24.81 -2.12 -31.90
N PRO A 370 -24.83 -0.99 -32.63
CA PRO A 370 -23.67 -0.12 -32.80
C PRO A 370 -23.31 0.58 -31.47
N ARG A 371 -22.17 0.20 -30.88
CA ARG A 371 -21.58 0.78 -29.66
C ARG A 371 -21.06 2.23 -29.81
N THR A 372 -21.29 2.88 -30.96
CA THR A 372 -20.68 4.17 -31.33
C THR A 372 -21.34 5.43 -30.74
N LYS A 373 -22.41 5.33 -29.94
CA LYS A 373 -23.14 6.52 -29.44
C LYS A 373 -22.75 7.02 -28.04
N LEU A 374 -21.88 6.33 -27.30
CA LEU A 374 -21.57 6.72 -25.92
C LEU A 374 -20.56 7.89 -25.86
N ALA A 375 -19.47 7.81 -26.63
CA ALA A 375 -18.42 8.83 -26.64
C ALA A 375 -18.94 10.20 -27.13
N GLU A 376 -19.83 10.19 -28.14
CA GLU A 376 -20.47 11.42 -28.65
C GLU A 376 -21.42 12.05 -27.63
N ARG A 377 -22.10 11.23 -26.82
CA ARG A 377 -22.98 11.71 -25.73
C ARG A 377 -22.17 12.39 -24.64
N PHE A 378 -21.03 11.81 -24.22
CA PHE A 378 -20.14 12.44 -23.25
C PHE A 378 -19.53 13.75 -23.76
N ALA A 379 -19.16 13.82 -25.05
CA ALA A 379 -18.65 15.05 -25.66
C ALA A 379 -19.70 16.18 -25.64
N ALA A 380 -20.95 15.88 -26.03
CA ALA A 380 -22.06 16.84 -26.04
C ALA A 380 -22.51 17.32 -24.65
N VAL A 381 -22.31 16.50 -23.61
CA VAL A 381 -22.59 16.88 -22.21
C VAL A 381 -21.48 17.76 -21.65
N ARG A 382 -20.22 17.43 -21.91
CA ARG A 382 -19.06 18.26 -21.55
C ARG A 382 -19.16 19.66 -22.14
N GLU A 383 -19.55 19.77 -23.42
CA GLU A 383 -19.80 21.08 -24.06
C GLU A 383 -20.93 21.86 -23.38
N ARG A 384 -22.02 21.21 -22.97
CA ARG A 384 -23.11 21.87 -22.21
C ARG A 384 -22.65 22.35 -20.83
N ARG A 385 -21.80 21.58 -20.13
CA ARG A 385 -21.26 21.95 -18.81
C ARG A 385 -20.29 23.12 -18.93
N LEU A 386 -19.42 23.11 -19.92
CA LEU A 386 -18.50 24.23 -20.21
C LEU A 386 -19.25 25.49 -20.66
N ALA A 387 -20.32 25.35 -21.46
CA ALA A 387 -21.17 26.47 -21.86
C ALA A 387 -21.91 27.11 -20.66
N SER A 388 -22.29 26.33 -19.65
CA SER A 388 -22.92 26.86 -18.43
C SER A 388 -21.96 27.65 -17.52
N LEU A 389 -20.65 27.45 -17.68
CA LEU A 389 -19.59 28.12 -16.90
C LEU A 389 -19.04 29.37 -17.61
N GLY A 390 -19.40 29.60 -18.87
CA GLY A 390 -18.73 30.56 -19.77
C GLY A 390 -19.49 31.85 -20.09
N SER A 391 -20.34 32.39 -19.21
CA SER A 391 -20.87 33.74 -19.41
C SER A 391 -19.90 34.80 -18.86
N PRO A 392 -19.29 35.66 -19.71
CA PRO A 392 -18.34 36.67 -19.26
C PRO A 392 -19.06 37.72 -18.41
N GLN A 393 -18.69 37.81 -17.13
CA GLN A 393 -19.11 38.91 -16.26
C GLN A 393 -18.41 40.21 -16.68
N PRO A 394 -19.11 41.36 -16.74
CA PRO A 394 -18.47 42.66 -16.94
C PRO A 394 -17.56 43.00 -15.77
N VAL A 395 -16.38 43.52 -16.11
CA VAL A 395 -15.27 43.87 -15.22
C VAL A 395 -15.72 44.85 -14.12
N PRO A 396 -15.49 44.58 -12.82
CA PRO A 396 -15.69 45.58 -11.78
C PRO A 396 -14.38 46.12 -11.18
N SER A 397 -14.52 47.38 -10.79
CA SER A 397 -13.60 48.27 -10.07
C SER A 397 -13.15 47.75 -8.70
N ALA A 398 -12.25 48.50 -8.04
CA ALA A 398 -11.37 48.22 -6.90
C ALA A 398 -11.96 47.64 -5.58
N ALA A 399 -13.12 47.00 -5.58
CA ALA A 399 -13.71 46.28 -4.43
C ALA A 399 -13.24 44.80 -4.30
N VAL A 400 -12.25 44.38 -5.10
CA VAL A 400 -11.88 42.95 -5.33
C VAL A 400 -11.20 42.28 -4.13
N ALA A 401 -10.58 43.02 -3.21
CA ALA A 401 -9.85 42.42 -2.09
C ALA A 401 -10.76 41.70 -1.07
N VAL A 402 -12.00 42.16 -0.86
CA VAL A 402 -12.95 41.52 0.07
C VAL A 402 -13.70 40.35 -0.59
N GLN A 403 -13.88 40.39 -1.93
CA GLN A 403 -14.52 39.32 -2.68
C GLN A 403 -13.60 38.11 -2.92
N GLY A 404 -12.29 38.31 -3.01
CA GLY A 404 -11.31 37.23 -3.11
C GLY A 404 -11.33 36.28 -1.90
N ALA A 405 -11.41 36.81 -0.68
CA ALA A 405 -11.53 36.02 0.54
C ALA A 405 -12.86 35.24 0.60
N ALA A 406 -13.97 35.85 0.20
CA ALA A 406 -15.28 35.19 0.15
C ALA A 406 -15.41 34.16 -0.99
N ALA A 407 -14.62 34.27 -2.06
CA ALA A 407 -14.53 33.28 -3.13
C ALA A 407 -13.65 32.10 -2.73
N ALA A 408 -12.50 32.37 -2.09
CA ALA A 408 -11.62 31.35 -1.51
C ALA A 408 -12.36 30.51 -0.45
N PHE A 409 -13.07 31.17 0.48
CA PHE A 409 -13.90 30.48 1.49
C PHE A 409 -15.01 29.62 0.86
N ARG A 410 -15.63 30.07 -0.24
CA ARG A 410 -16.64 29.27 -0.97
C ARG A 410 -16.05 28.08 -1.71
N ILE A 411 -14.82 28.19 -2.21
CA ILE A 411 -14.10 27.07 -2.82
C ILE A 411 -13.72 26.06 -1.74
N GLU A 412 -13.16 26.53 -0.63
CA GLU A 412 -12.78 25.71 0.54
C GLU A 412 -13.98 24.99 1.15
N GLN A 413 -15.12 25.68 1.34
CA GLN A 413 -16.35 25.06 1.81
C GLN A 413 -16.87 24.00 0.82
N ARG A 414 -16.82 24.26 -0.48
CA ARG A 414 -17.19 23.26 -1.51
C ARG A 414 -16.25 22.07 -1.56
N MET A 415 -14.98 22.24 -1.22
CA MET A 415 -13.99 21.16 -1.19
C MET A 415 -14.12 20.33 0.10
N ALA A 416 -14.33 20.96 1.25
CA ALA A 416 -14.64 20.30 2.51
C ALA A 416 -15.96 19.51 2.44
N GLU A 417 -17.00 20.10 1.85
CA GLU A 417 -18.26 19.40 1.55
C GLU A 417 -18.02 18.22 0.62
N ARG A 418 -17.10 18.32 -0.35
CA ARG A 418 -16.71 17.21 -1.24
C ARG A 418 -15.96 16.08 -0.53
N SER A 419 -15.14 16.39 0.47
CA SER A 419 -14.39 15.38 1.22
C SER A 419 -15.29 14.59 2.15
N ALA A 420 -16.22 15.27 2.85
CA ALA A 420 -17.05 14.63 3.87
C ALA A 420 -17.95 13.52 3.30
N TRP A 421 -18.68 13.76 2.19
CA TRP A 421 -19.57 12.75 1.65
C TRP A 421 -18.83 11.55 1.04
N ARG A 422 -17.57 11.72 0.61
CA ARG A 422 -16.74 10.63 0.10
C ARG A 422 -16.34 9.67 1.21
N ASP A 423 -15.95 10.21 2.35
CA ASP A 423 -15.62 9.41 3.53
C ASP A 423 -16.86 8.66 4.04
N ASP A 424 -18.02 9.32 4.07
CA ASP A 424 -19.31 8.69 4.41
C ASP A 424 -19.66 7.55 3.42
N CYS A 425 -19.43 7.76 2.12
CA CYS A 425 -19.63 6.76 1.07
C CYS A 425 -18.75 5.52 1.30
N VAL A 426 -17.45 5.73 1.58
CA VAL A 426 -16.49 4.65 1.87
C VAL A 426 -16.88 3.90 3.14
N ALA A 427 -17.22 4.62 4.20
CA ALA A 427 -17.62 4.04 5.48
C ALA A 427 -18.88 3.17 5.31
N TRP A 428 -19.90 3.69 4.61
CA TRP A 428 -21.14 2.97 4.34
C TRP A 428 -20.91 1.73 3.46
N ALA A 429 -20.13 1.84 2.38
CA ALA A 429 -19.83 0.72 1.50
C ALA A 429 -19.09 -0.41 2.24
N ARG A 430 -18.14 -0.08 3.12
CA ARG A 430 -17.46 -1.08 3.96
C ARG A 430 -18.42 -1.79 4.91
N ALA A 431 -19.33 -1.05 5.56
CA ALA A 431 -20.35 -1.63 6.43
C ALA A 431 -21.30 -2.55 5.65
N ALA A 432 -21.70 -2.15 4.44
CA ALA A 432 -22.55 -2.94 3.55
C ALA A 432 -21.88 -4.26 3.13
N ILE A 433 -20.60 -4.22 2.72
CA ILE A 433 -19.82 -5.39 2.33
C ILE A 433 -19.58 -6.32 3.54
N ALA A 434 -19.32 -5.75 4.71
CA ALA A 434 -19.16 -6.51 5.95
C ALA A 434 -20.47 -7.15 6.45
N GLY A 435 -21.62 -6.79 5.87
CA GLY A 435 -22.93 -7.27 6.32
C GLY A 435 -23.40 -6.67 7.65
N THR A 436 -22.83 -5.53 8.06
CA THR A 436 -23.14 -4.82 9.31
C THR A 436 -23.95 -3.54 9.03
N LEU A 437 -24.85 -3.59 8.05
CA LEU A 437 -25.55 -2.41 7.57
C LEU A 437 -26.75 -2.07 8.48
N ASP A 438 -26.56 -1.10 9.36
CA ASP A 438 -27.63 -0.58 10.24
C ASP A 438 -28.17 0.78 9.79
N THR A 439 -27.52 1.42 8.81
CA THR A 439 -27.84 2.78 8.36
C THR A 439 -28.21 2.81 6.86
N PRO A 440 -29.16 3.67 6.46
CA PRO A 440 -29.47 3.88 5.04
C PRO A 440 -28.25 4.46 4.31
N PRO A 441 -28.17 4.30 2.97
CA PRO A 441 -27.09 4.90 2.18
C PRO A 441 -27.06 6.42 2.37
N PRO A 442 -25.87 7.03 2.49
CA PRO A 442 -25.75 8.48 2.51
C PRO A 442 -26.27 9.07 1.20
N VAL A 443 -26.88 10.25 1.28
CA VAL A 443 -27.33 11.00 0.10
C VAL A 443 -26.10 11.64 -0.55
N ILE A 444 -25.81 11.24 -1.78
CA ILE A 444 -24.63 11.69 -2.52
C ILE A 444 -25.08 12.44 -3.77
N PRO A 445 -25.05 13.79 -3.78
CA PRO A 445 -25.64 14.58 -4.86
C PRO A 445 -25.09 14.26 -6.25
N VAL A 446 -23.82 13.86 -6.37
CA VAL A 446 -23.23 13.50 -7.67
C VAL A 446 -23.77 12.16 -8.20
N LEU A 447 -24.11 11.21 -7.32
CA LEU A 447 -24.70 9.93 -7.72
C LEU A 447 -26.20 10.08 -8.01
N ASP A 448 -26.91 10.97 -7.30
CA ASP A 448 -28.29 11.33 -7.64
C ASP A 448 -28.36 12.02 -9.02
N ALA A 449 -27.42 12.92 -9.30
CA ALA A 449 -27.30 13.56 -10.61
C ALA A 449 -27.00 12.54 -11.72
N LEU A 450 -26.09 11.59 -11.47
CA LEU A 450 -25.81 10.47 -12.37
C LEU A 450 -27.07 9.62 -12.61
N ALA A 451 -27.80 9.26 -11.55
CA ALA A 451 -29.04 8.51 -11.67
C ALA A 451 -30.09 9.24 -12.52
N ALA A 452 -30.25 10.55 -12.32
CA ALA A 452 -31.13 11.38 -13.13
C ALA A 452 -30.68 11.47 -14.60
N GLU A 453 -29.38 11.62 -14.85
CA GLU A 453 -28.80 11.71 -16.21
C GLU A 453 -29.07 10.44 -17.02
N TYR A 454 -28.84 9.27 -16.42
CA TYR A 454 -29.08 7.98 -17.06
C TYR A 454 -30.53 7.50 -16.96
N ARG A 455 -31.41 8.30 -16.33
CA ARG A 455 -32.82 7.99 -16.06
C ARG A 455 -33.00 6.65 -15.36
N LEU A 456 -32.15 6.38 -14.37
CA LEU A 456 -32.19 5.17 -13.55
C LEU A 456 -33.34 5.23 -12.55
N ALA A 457 -33.91 4.07 -12.22
CA ALA A 457 -34.87 3.97 -11.13
C ALA A 457 -34.21 4.40 -9.78
N PRO A 458 -34.92 5.15 -8.91
CA PRO A 458 -34.37 5.59 -7.62
C PRO A 458 -33.87 4.44 -6.73
N GLU A 459 -34.47 3.27 -6.86
CA GLU A 459 -34.10 2.04 -6.15
C GLU A 459 -32.67 1.56 -6.48
N LEU A 460 -32.07 2.04 -7.57
CA LEU A 460 -30.71 1.66 -7.99
C LEU A 460 -29.62 2.55 -7.37
N VAL A 461 -29.99 3.69 -6.78
CA VAL A 461 -29.03 4.62 -6.14
C VAL A 461 -28.20 3.94 -5.05
N PRO A 462 -28.75 3.10 -4.15
CA PRO A 462 -27.95 2.39 -3.14
C PRO A 462 -26.83 1.53 -3.75
N ALA A 463 -27.05 0.92 -4.93
CA ALA A 463 -26.00 0.18 -5.63
C ALA A 463 -24.92 1.09 -6.21
N LEU A 464 -25.28 2.28 -6.72
CA LEU A 464 -24.31 3.29 -7.16
C LEU A 464 -23.41 3.74 -6.00
N VAL A 465 -24.01 3.99 -4.82
CA VAL A 465 -23.27 4.36 -3.60
C VAL A 465 -22.32 3.24 -3.19
N LEU A 466 -22.78 1.99 -3.19
CA LEU A 466 -21.97 0.81 -2.86
C LEU A 466 -20.75 0.67 -3.78
N ILE A 467 -20.99 0.74 -5.09
CA ILE A 467 -19.94 0.58 -6.11
C ILE A 467 -18.95 1.74 -6.05
N TYR A 468 -19.43 2.98 -5.86
CA TYR A 468 -18.54 4.15 -5.78
C TYR A 468 -17.73 4.15 -4.48
N GLY A 469 -18.34 3.80 -3.35
CA GLY A 469 -17.63 3.69 -2.08
C GLY A 469 -16.56 2.60 -2.08
N ALA A 470 -16.81 1.46 -2.77
CA ALA A 470 -15.79 0.43 -2.98
C ALA A 470 -14.64 0.93 -3.87
N HIS A 471 -14.95 1.65 -4.95
CA HIS A 471 -13.94 2.31 -5.79
C HIS A 471 -13.07 3.29 -5.00
N LEU A 472 -13.68 4.18 -4.22
CA LEU A 472 -12.97 5.13 -3.35
C LEU A 472 -12.11 4.42 -2.28
N ALA A 473 -12.53 3.23 -1.82
CA ALA A 473 -11.76 2.40 -0.92
C ALA A 473 -10.57 1.68 -1.60
N GLY A 474 -10.42 1.80 -2.92
CA GLY A 474 -9.39 1.13 -3.70
C GLY A 474 -9.69 -0.35 -3.96
N GLU A 475 -10.96 -0.76 -3.89
CA GLU A 475 -11.40 -2.11 -4.26
C GLU A 475 -11.60 -2.19 -5.78
N PRO A 476 -11.28 -3.33 -6.43
CA PRO A 476 -11.42 -3.49 -7.88
C PRO A 476 -12.88 -3.53 -8.37
N GLY A 477 -13.83 -3.64 -7.44
CA GLY A 477 -15.27 -3.68 -7.68
C GLY A 477 -16.00 -4.45 -6.57
N VAL A 478 -17.31 -4.58 -6.69
CA VAL A 478 -18.18 -5.19 -5.66
C VAL A 478 -18.60 -6.59 -6.07
N ALA A 479 -18.68 -7.53 -5.13
CA ALA A 479 -19.20 -8.87 -5.47
C ALA A 479 -20.70 -8.79 -5.83
N PRO A 480 -21.18 -9.52 -6.85
CA PRO A 480 -22.60 -9.55 -7.22
C PRO A 480 -23.54 -9.83 -6.03
N VAL A 481 -23.16 -10.72 -5.12
CA VAL A 481 -23.98 -11.04 -3.95
C VAL A 481 -24.23 -9.84 -3.05
N ASP A 482 -23.28 -8.91 -2.93
CA ASP A 482 -23.42 -7.72 -2.09
C ASP A 482 -24.31 -6.68 -2.79
N VAL A 483 -24.17 -6.52 -4.11
CA VAL A 483 -25.08 -5.69 -4.92
C VAL A 483 -26.51 -6.22 -4.84
N ALA A 484 -26.70 -7.55 -4.99
CA ALA A 484 -28.01 -8.17 -4.88
C ALA A 484 -28.60 -7.99 -3.49
N ARG A 485 -27.81 -8.13 -2.42
CA ARG A 485 -28.25 -7.91 -1.04
C ARG A 485 -28.77 -6.48 -0.83
N ILE A 486 -28.03 -5.48 -1.30
CA ILE A 486 -28.43 -4.06 -1.22
C ILE A 486 -29.70 -3.77 -2.04
N LEU A 487 -29.87 -4.41 -3.19
CA LEU A 487 -31.02 -4.23 -4.06
C LEU A 487 -32.17 -5.21 -3.77
N GLY A 488 -32.25 -5.80 -2.58
CA GLY A 488 -33.36 -6.67 -2.19
C GLY A 488 -33.52 -7.94 -3.05
N GLY A 489 -32.42 -8.50 -3.55
CA GLY A 489 -32.39 -9.73 -4.35
C GLY A 489 -32.48 -9.52 -5.86
N ARG A 490 -32.33 -8.29 -6.37
CA ARG A 490 -32.33 -8.00 -7.82
C ARG A 490 -31.05 -8.49 -8.51
N TRP A 491 -30.99 -9.79 -8.80
CA TRP A 491 -29.83 -10.44 -9.40
C TRP A 491 -29.45 -9.94 -10.79
N ASP A 492 -30.41 -9.46 -11.59
CA ASP A 492 -30.10 -8.93 -12.92
C ASP A 492 -29.19 -7.69 -12.85
N GLU A 493 -29.44 -6.78 -11.89
CA GLU A 493 -28.56 -5.63 -11.67
C GLU A 493 -27.19 -6.08 -11.15
N ALA A 494 -27.18 -7.00 -10.18
CA ALA A 494 -25.98 -7.55 -9.58
C ALA A 494 -25.07 -8.30 -10.55
N LEU A 495 -25.63 -8.88 -11.63
CA LEU A 495 -24.88 -9.58 -12.66
C LEU A 495 -24.56 -8.68 -13.87
N ALA A 496 -24.77 -7.36 -13.74
CA ALA A 496 -24.63 -6.39 -14.82
C ALA A 496 -25.43 -6.78 -16.09
N ARG A 497 -26.67 -7.24 -15.90
CA ARG A 497 -27.65 -7.55 -16.96
C ARG A 497 -28.90 -6.67 -16.89
N GLY A 498 -29.08 -5.95 -15.79
CA GLY A 498 -30.21 -5.08 -15.53
C GLY A 498 -30.07 -3.68 -16.16
N GLU A 499 -30.82 -2.74 -15.59
CA GLU A 499 -30.92 -1.37 -16.07
C GLU A 499 -29.57 -0.65 -16.02
N LEU A 500 -28.78 -0.82 -14.95
CA LEU A 500 -27.48 -0.16 -14.80
C LEU A 500 -26.53 -0.49 -15.96
N ALA A 501 -26.48 -1.77 -16.36
CA ALA A 501 -25.63 -2.24 -17.44
C ALA A 501 -26.20 -1.91 -18.83
N ALA A 502 -27.53 -2.01 -19.01
CA ALA A 502 -28.20 -1.61 -20.24
C ALA A 502 -27.98 -0.12 -20.57
N ARG A 503 -27.75 0.71 -19.55
CA ARG A 503 -27.42 2.14 -19.67
C ARG A 503 -25.93 2.42 -19.81
N GLY A 504 -25.07 1.41 -19.71
CA GLY A 504 -23.60 1.56 -19.78
C GLY A 504 -22.99 2.23 -18.56
N VAL A 505 -23.66 2.14 -17.39
CA VAL A 505 -23.17 2.72 -16.14
C VAL A 505 -22.19 1.76 -15.45
N ILE A 506 -22.55 0.47 -15.41
CA ILE A 506 -21.74 -0.58 -14.78
C ILE A 506 -21.38 -1.68 -15.77
N GLU A 507 -20.36 -2.46 -15.42
CA GLU A 507 -19.99 -3.70 -16.09
C GLU A 507 -19.56 -4.77 -15.09
N LEU A 508 -19.57 -6.03 -15.53
CA LEU A 508 -19.05 -7.17 -14.77
C LEU A 508 -17.68 -7.55 -15.33
N GLU A 509 -16.62 -7.32 -14.55
CA GLU A 509 -15.25 -7.70 -14.90
C GLU A 509 -14.67 -8.55 -13.77
N GLN A 510 -14.04 -9.69 -14.10
CA GLN A 510 -13.41 -10.59 -13.10
C GLN A 510 -14.35 -10.98 -11.93
N SER A 511 -15.63 -11.21 -12.23
CA SER A 511 -16.67 -11.51 -11.22
C SER A 511 -16.92 -10.36 -10.22
N ARG A 512 -16.60 -9.13 -10.59
CA ARG A 512 -16.83 -7.91 -9.82
C ARG A 512 -17.67 -6.92 -10.63
N VAL A 513 -18.65 -6.33 -9.98
CA VAL A 513 -19.45 -5.23 -10.53
C VAL A 513 -18.71 -3.93 -10.26
N ARG A 514 -18.44 -3.16 -11.32
CA ARG A 514 -17.76 -1.86 -11.22
C ARG A 514 -18.39 -0.85 -12.18
N PHE A 515 -18.05 0.42 -12.02
CA PHE A 515 -18.39 1.43 -13.02
C PHE A 515 -17.66 1.16 -14.33
N VAL A 516 -18.29 1.54 -15.44
CA VAL A 516 -17.56 1.69 -16.70
C VAL A 516 -16.56 2.84 -16.53
N ALA A 517 -15.32 2.66 -17.01
CA ALA A 517 -14.21 3.61 -16.80
C ALA A 517 -14.47 5.06 -17.23
N ALA A 518 -15.43 5.30 -18.14
CA ALA A 518 -15.84 6.65 -18.51
C ALA A 518 -16.68 7.33 -17.41
N VAL A 519 -17.60 6.58 -16.79
CA VAL A 519 -18.43 7.06 -15.68
C VAL A 519 -17.58 7.27 -14.43
N GLU A 520 -16.67 6.35 -14.14
CA GLU A 520 -15.73 6.46 -13.03
C GLU A 520 -14.89 7.74 -13.11
N ARG A 521 -14.32 8.04 -14.29
CA ARG A 521 -13.56 9.27 -14.50
C ARG A 521 -14.40 10.53 -14.31
N ASP A 522 -15.65 10.55 -14.80
CA ASP A 522 -16.54 11.70 -14.62
C ASP A 522 -16.90 11.92 -13.15
N LEU A 523 -17.17 10.84 -12.40
CA LEU A 523 -17.41 10.89 -10.95
C LEU A 523 -16.19 11.41 -10.17
N ASP A 524 -14.99 11.03 -10.60
CA ASP A 524 -13.73 11.49 -10.00
C ASP A 524 -13.31 12.90 -10.46
N GLY A 525 -14.01 13.48 -11.44
CA GLY A 525 -13.66 14.76 -12.05
C GLY A 525 -12.35 14.71 -12.85
N ARG A 526 -11.96 13.52 -13.33
CA ARG A 526 -10.78 13.31 -14.17
C ARG A 526 -11.13 13.56 -15.65
N PRO A 527 -10.23 14.19 -16.44
CA PRO A 527 -10.48 14.52 -17.84
C PRO A 527 -10.67 13.34 -18.80
#